data_AF-A0A3M0ZMW4-F1
#
_entry.id   AF-A0A3M0ZMW4-F1
#
_cell.length_a   1.000
_cell.length_b   1.000
_cell.length_c   1.000
_cell.angle_alpha   90.00
_cell.angle_beta   90.00
_cell.angle_gamma   90.00
#
_symmetry.space_group_name_H-M   'P 1'
#
loop_
_entity.id
_entity.type
_entity.pdbx_description
1 polymer ?
#
loop_
_entity_poly.entity_id
_entity_poly.type
_entity_poly.pdbx_seq_one_letter_code
_entity_poly.pdbx_strand_id
1 'polypeptide(L)'
;MKRTITCYSIFCCAFSFFCAFPYYVNASPPTIRNIEIKINKIFEGENLGSIYEAANKLKIETRKDVIKRELLFKSGDPYDRFLIEESERNLRALKFIRKVSITPTFSGDFVDLLVSVQDTWTLIPFFAVTSGSGSNDRVAVGLSDSDILGFGKRLEFTYEDIDGREAVEAFYEDLRVLGTKNSFSVGYVTRSDGTISGVSFGKPYVSLKTRRSWNIYANWKDTVGRLFDAGNERFIFRQEKADLSGYYSLAYGDPERKIHRYTVGYEYNDHTFFFPSLQDFDDVNVDPKSVLQNPRLVPEDRRFSYPFVAYSAIEADYISLNYVDRFDRVEDYNLGNVFSAKLGFAPETLGSRRDAALFSLNDADGLLIGESTFLRGELGVGFRVEGGEINNALVRAEGKFFSILGPQYLGGLYVGKHTIASNLELNYGFRLDKDREFLLGADTGLRGYDSYTFFGDKSFLLNLE
;
A
#
# COMPACT_ATOMS: atom_id res chain seq x y z
N MET A 1 -19.00 -46.57 37.60
CA MET A 1 -18.54 -46.83 36.22
C MET A 1 -17.21 -46.10 36.05
N LYS A 2 -16.11 -46.84 35.94
CA LYS A 2 -14.72 -46.34 35.95
C LYS A 2 -14.28 -45.88 34.55
N ARG A 3 -13.45 -44.83 34.48
CA ARG A 3 -12.33 -44.58 33.53
C ARG A 3 -11.79 -43.17 33.83
N THR A 4 -10.80 -43.01 34.71
CA THR A 4 -9.35 -43.03 34.46
C THR A 4 -8.91 -42.04 33.36
N ILE A 5 -8.45 -40.85 33.78
CA ILE A 5 -7.67 -39.92 32.97
C ILE A 5 -6.21 -40.13 33.36
N THR A 6 -5.42 -40.64 32.42
CA THR A 6 -3.98 -40.87 32.59
C THR A 6 -3.25 -39.62 32.12
N CYS A 7 -2.59 -38.93 33.05
CA CYS A 7 -1.72 -37.81 32.78
C CYS A 7 -0.36 -38.34 32.31
N TYR A 8 -0.01 -38.15 31.03
CA TYR A 8 1.33 -38.38 30.52
C TYR A 8 2.08 -37.04 30.45
N SER A 9 2.92 -36.83 31.46
CA SER A 9 4.04 -35.91 31.44
C SER A 9 5.08 -36.38 30.42
N ILE A 10 5.29 -35.60 29.37
CA ILE A 10 6.44 -35.76 28.47
C ILE A 10 7.30 -34.51 28.61
N PHE A 11 8.48 -34.73 29.19
CA PHE A 11 9.66 -33.87 29.16
C PHE A 11 9.94 -33.47 27.71
N CYS A 12 9.92 -32.16 27.42
CA CYS A 12 10.52 -31.63 26.21
C CYS A 12 11.54 -30.57 26.64
N CYS A 13 12.81 -30.94 26.58
CA CYS A 13 13.93 -30.01 26.68
C CYS A 13 13.91 -29.09 25.45
N ALA A 14 13.28 -27.92 25.58
CA ALA A 14 13.49 -26.83 24.65
C ALA A 14 14.82 -26.13 24.99
N PHE A 15 15.81 -26.27 24.10
CA PHE A 15 17.01 -25.44 24.09
C PHE A 15 16.59 -24.02 23.70
N SER A 16 16.12 -23.25 24.68
CA SER A 16 15.92 -21.83 24.53
C SER A 16 17.27 -21.14 24.65
N PHE A 17 17.78 -20.61 23.54
CA PHE A 17 18.80 -19.56 23.57
C PHE A 17 18.12 -18.26 24.06
N PHE A 18 17.73 -18.24 25.33
CA PHE A 18 17.50 -17.00 26.06
C PHE A 18 18.89 -16.39 26.25
N CYS A 19 19.24 -15.39 25.44
CA CYS A 19 20.23 -14.40 25.88
C CYS A 19 19.65 -13.74 27.13
N ALA A 20 20.07 -14.21 28.30
CA ALA A 20 19.83 -13.55 29.57
C ALA A 20 20.56 -12.20 29.53
N PHE A 21 19.84 -11.14 29.18
CA PHE A 21 20.32 -9.79 29.44
C PHE A 21 19.99 -9.42 30.88
N PRO A 22 20.97 -8.89 31.64
CA PRO A 22 20.70 -8.40 32.98
C PRO A 22 19.70 -7.24 32.87
N TYR A 23 18.59 -7.37 33.59
CA TYR A 23 17.67 -6.28 33.90
C TYR A 23 18.44 -5.20 34.68
N TYR A 24 18.97 -4.19 33.99
CA TYR A 24 19.50 -2.99 34.62
C TYR A 24 18.34 -2.06 34.99
N VAL A 25 17.83 -2.21 36.21
CA VAL A 25 16.67 -1.44 36.72
C VAL A 25 17.07 -0.04 37.21
N ASN A 26 18.34 0.40 37.15
CA ASN A 26 18.75 1.72 37.66
C ASN A 26 19.95 2.39 36.96
N ALA A 27 20.35 1.95 35.76
CA ALA A 27 21.37 2.63 34.98
C ALA A 27 20.71 3.53 33.93
N SER A 28 21.17 4.77 33.79
CA SER A 28 20.80 5.61 32.64
C SER A 28 21.04 4.81 31.35
N PRO A 29 20.13 4.87 30.35
CA PRO A 29 20.33 4.16 29.10
C PRO A 29 21.67 4.59 28.47
N PRO A 30 22.47 3.64 27.95
CA PRO A 30 23.78 3.96 27.38
C PRO A 30 23.61 4.95 26.23
N THR A 31 24.59 5.84 26.07
CA THR A 31 24.56 6.87 25.03
C THR A 31 25.09 6.31 23.72
N ILE A 32 24.42 6.62 22.60
CA ILE A 32 24.89 6.23 21.28
C ILE A 32 26.18 7.00 20.96
N ARG A 33 27.31 6.29 20.91
CA ARG A 33 28.62 6.90 20.64
C ARG A 33 28.87 6.98 19.15
N ASN A 34 28.86 5.85 18.46
CA ASN A 34 29.12 5.77 17.02
C ASN A 34 27.97 5.09 16.26
N ILE A 35 27.75 5.52 15.02
CA ILE A 35 26.80 4.90 14.08
C ILE A 35 27.57 4.61 12.80
N GLU A 36 27.83 3.33 12.54
CA GLU A 36 28.47 2.88 11.31
C GLU A 36 27.40 2.41 10.32
N ILE A 37 27.41 2.97 9.10
CA ILE A 37 26.50 2.56 8.01
C ILE A 37 27.30 1.76 6.99
N LYS A 38 26.93 0.48 6.85
CA LYS A 38 27.47 -0.48 5.88
C LYS A 38 26.39 -0.83 4.85
N ILE A 39 26.69 -0.56 3.59
CA ILE A 39 25.83 -0.88 2.45
C ILE A 39 26.46 -2.09 1.76
N ASN A 40 25.73 -3.20 1.76
CA ASN A 40 26.16 -4.47 1.19
C ASN A 40 25.66 -4.58 -0.26
N LYS A 41 26.37 -5.41 -1.05
CA LYS A 41 26.04 -5.68 -2.44
C LYS A 41 24.74 -6.51 -2.56
N ILE A 42 24.10 -6.43 -3.74
CA ILE A 42 22.87 -7.17 -4.04
C ILE A 42 23.09 -8.68 -3.93
N PHE A 43 24.21 -9.16 -4.46
CA PHE A 43 24.62 -10.56 -4.39
C PHE A 43 25.89 -10.73 -3.55
N GLU A 44 25.86 -11.69 -2.63
CA GLU A 44 26.96 -12.03 -1.72
C GLU A 44 27.47 -13.45 -2.01
N GLY A 45 28.78 -13.68 -1.88
CA GLY A 45 29.43 -14.99 -2.07
C GLY A 45 30.86 -14.88 -2.60
N GLU A 46 31.73 -15.86 -2.26
CA GLU A 46 33.14 -15.87 -2.70
C GLU A 46 33.32 -16.30 -4.16
N ASN A 47 32.39 -17.07 -4.73
CA ASN A 47 32.41 -17.56 -6.11
C ASN A 47 31.13 -17.15 -6.86
N LEU A 48 30.89 -15.84 -6.98
CA LEU A 48 29.78 -15.34 -7.77
C LEU A 48 30.07 -15.57 -9.26
N GLY A 49 29.10 -16.13 -9.99
CA GLY A 49 29.16 -16.20 -11.45
C GLY A 49 29.29 -14.81 -12.07
N SER A 50 29.92 -14.72 -13.25
CA SER A 50 30.24 -13.46 -13.94
C SER A 50 29.05 -12.51 -14.14
N ILE A 51 27.83 -13.05 -14.30
CA ILE A 51 26.58 -12.28 -14.41
C ILE A 51 26.27 -11.53 -13.10
N TYR A 52 26.41 -12.19 -11.96
CA TYR A 52 26.14 -11.59 -10.65
C TYR A 52 27.18 -10.53 -10.29
N GLU A 53 28.44 -10.75 -10.66
CA GLU A 53 29.49 -9.73 -10.52
C GLU A 53 29.24 -8.51 -11.41
N ALA A 54 28.82 -8.72 -12.65
CA ALA A 54 28.46 -7.64 -13.57
C ALA A 54 27.27 -6.84 -13.03
N ALA A 55 26.23 -7.51 -12.51
CA ALA A 55 25.11 -6.84 -11.85
C ALA A 55 25.57 -6.01 -10.64
N ASN A 56 26.43 -6.57 -9.77
CA ASN A 56 26.99 -5.84 -8.64
C ASN A 56 27.84 -4.62 -9.07
N LYS A 57 28.48 -4.63 -10.26
CA LYS A 57 29.24 -3.49 -10.80
C LYS A 57 28.36 -2.43 -11.46
N LEU A 58 27.24 -2.84 -12.05
CA LEU A 58 26.32 -1.94 -12.75
C LEU A 58 25.35 -1.22 -11.81
N LYS A 59 25.01 -1.81 -10.66
CA LYS A 59 24.17 -1.14 -9.67
C LYS A 59 24.92 0.05 -9.07
N ILE A 60 24.28 1.22 -9.14
CA ILE A 60 24.66 2.38 -8.34
C ILE A 60 24.15 2.15 -6.92
N GLU A 61 25.06 2.07 -5.95
CA GLU A 61 24.72 1.88 -4.54
C GLU A 61 23.91 3.05 -3.98
N THR A 62 22.99 2.76 -3.06
CA THR A 62 22.26 3.76 -2.29
C THR A 62 23.26 4.63 -1.53
N ARG A 63 23.05 5.96 -1.47
CA ARG A 63 23.94 6.84 -0.72
C ARG A 63 23.73 6.68 0.78
N LYS A 64 24.81 6.74 1.57
CA LYS A 64 24.74 6.68 3.04
C LYS A 64 23.82 7.74 3.65
N ASP A 65 23.74 8.93 3.07
CA ASP A 65 22.85 9.99 3.53
C ASP A 65 21.36 9.64 3.35
N VAL A 66 21.01 8.81 2.35
CA VAL A 66 19.66 8.27 2.16
C VAL A 66 19.29 7.31 3.27
N ILE A 67 20.24 6.50 3.75
CA ILE A 67 20.00 5.62 4.90
C ILE A 67 19.92 6.44 6.19
N LYS A 68 20.87 7.37 6.38
CA LYS A 68 21.01 8.17 7.61
C LYS A 68 19.78 9.01 7.91
N ARG A 69 19.13 9.59 6.89
CA ARG A 69 17.95 10.46 7.08
C ARG A 69 16.69 9.72 7.55
N GLU A 70 16.68 8.40 7.45
CA GLU A 70 15.56 7.54 7.86
C GLU A 70 15.68 7.04 9.30
N LEU A 71 16.88 7.17 9.89
CA LEU A 71 17.14 6.85 11.28
C LEU A 71 16.46 7.88 12.21
N LEU A 72 15.83 7.39 13.27
CA LEU A 72 15.12 8.21 14.26
C LEU A 72 15.96 8.58 15.48
N PHE A 73 17.25 8.30 15.41
CA PHE A 73 18.27 8.53 16.44
C PHE A 73 19.56 9.08 15.79
N LYS A 74 20.43 9.68 16.61
CA LYS A 74 21.76 10.17 16.22
C LYS A 74 22.78 9.89 17.33
N SER A 75 24.07 10.01 17.02
CA SER A 75 25.11 10.00 18.06
C SER A 75 24.83 11.08 19.12
N GLY A 76 25.00 10.71 20.38
CA GLY A 76 24.68 11.51 21.55
C GLY A 76 23.28 11.29 22.11
N ASP A 77 22.37 10.63 21.38
CA ASP A 77 21.05 10.28 21.92
C ASP A 77 21.17 9.07 22.88
N PRO A 78 20.29 8.96 23.89
CA PRO A 78 20.17 7.74 24.69
C PRO A 78 19.69 6.57 23.82
N TYR A 79 20.22 5.37 24.08
CA TYR A 79 19.75 4.16 23.42
C TYR A 79 18.28 3.91 23.74
N ASP A 80 17.47 3.81 22.70
CA ASP A 80 16.04 3.54 22.77
C ASP A 80 15.71 2.47 21.73
N ARG A 81 15.31 1.29 22.23
CA ARG A 81 15.01 0.12 21.40
C ARG A 81 13.87 0.39 20.43
N PHE A 82 12.84 1.11 20.84
CA PHE A 82 11.71 1.43 19.98
C PHE A 82 12.17 2.28 18.78
N LEU A 83 13.07 3.25 19.00
CA LEU A 83 13.61 4.05 17.89
C LEU A 83 14.49 3.24 16.94
N ILE A 84 15.18 2.21 17.43
CA ILE A 84 15.94 1.29 16.58
C ILE A 84 14.97 0.50 15.69
N GLU A 85 13.99 -0.18 16.29
CA GLU A 85 13.02 -1.02 15.56
C GLU A 85 12.19 -0.18 14.58
N GLU A 86 11.76 1.02 14.97
CA GLU A 86 11.03 1.93 14.09
C GLU A 86 11.92 2.46 12.95
N SER A 87 13.23 2.63 13.16
CA SER A 87 14.16 2.99 12.08
C SER A 87 14.37 1.83 11.11
N GLU A 88 14.40 0.58 11.59
CA GLU A 88 14.42 -0.58 10.71
C GLU A 88 13.14 -0.66 9.87
N ARG A 89 11.96 -0.46 10.47
CA ARG A 89 10.68 -0.40 9.74
C ARG A 89 10.68 0.69 8.67
N ASN A 90 11.16 1.90 8.98
CA ASN A 90 11.31 2.97 7.99
C ASN A 90 12.19 2.56 6.81
N LEU A 91 13.32 1.90 7.09
CA LEU A 91 14.24 1.42 6.04
C LEU A 91 13.65 0.26 5.23
N ARG A 92 12.91 -0.67 5.86
CA ARG A 92 12.21 -1.77 5.16
C ARG A 92 11.07 -1.27 4.28
N ALA A 93 10.45 -0.15 4.62
CA ALA A 93 9.42 0.48 3.79
C ALA A 93 9.96 1.04 2.46
N LEU A 94 11.28 1.26 2.35
CA LEU A 94 11.91 1.72 1.11
C LEU A 94 12.01 0.57 0.12
N LYS A 95 11.38 0.72 -1.06
CA LYS A 95 11.31 -0.36 -2.06
C LYS A 95 12.69 -0.84 -2.54
N PHE A 96 13.68 0.06 -2.56
CA PHE A 96 15.06 -0.22 -2.98
C PHE A 96 15.94 -0.88 -1.91
N ILE A 97 15.44 -1.06 -0.69
CA ILE A 97 16.12 -1.81 0.38
C ILE A 97 15.54 -3.22 0.47
N ARG A 98 16.41 -4.24 0.40
CA ARG A 98 16.05 -5.65 0.51
C ARG A 98 16.08 -6.15 1.95
N LYS A 99 17.18 -5.86 2.66
CA LYS A 99 17.38 -6.26 4.06
C LYS A 99 17.99 -5.12 4.85
N VAL A 100 17.63 -5.06 6.13
CA VAL A 100 18.19 -4.12 7.09
C VAL A 100 18.36 -4.82 8.43
N SER A 101 19.42 -4.48 9.14
CA SER A 101 19.63 -4.83 10.53
C SER A 101 20.42 -3.72 11.22
N ILE A 102 20.03 -3.38 12.44
CA ILE A 102 20.73 -2.42 13.29
C ILE A 102 21.20 -3.16 14.54
N THR A 103 22.49 -3.49 14.58
CA THR A 103 23.08 -4.29 15.66
C THR A 103 23.74 -3.39 16.70
N PRO A 104 23.29 -3.41 17.97
CA PRO A 104 23.95 -2.67 19.04
C PRO A 104 25.12 -3.45 19.64
N THR A 105 26.22 -2.75 19.90
CA THR A 105 27.38 -3.25 20.65
C THR A 105 27.57 -2.38 21.90
N PHE A 106 27.25 -2.94 23.07
CA PHE A 106 27.31 -2.23 24.34
C PHE A 106 28.72 -2.23 24.93
N SER A 107 29.18 -1.07 25.41
CA SER A 107 30.49 -0.87 26.01
C SER A 107 30.39 0.16 27.15
N GLY A 108 30.12 -0.33 28.36
CA GLY A 108 29.90 0.52 29.54
C GLY A 108 28.69 1.44 29.34
N ASP A 109 28.92 2.75 29.50
CA ASP A 109 27.89 3.78 29.33
C ASP A 109 27.61 4.15 27.86
N PHE A 110 28.26 3.47 26.92
CA PHE A 110 28.13 3.74 25.49
C PHE A 110 27.60 2.53 24.72
N VAL A 111 26.95 2.81 23.60
CA VAL A 111 26.58 1.82 22.59
C VAL A 111 27.05 2.29 21.23
N ASP A 112 27.66 1.38 20.46
CA ASP A 112 27.94 1.60 19.04
C ASP A 112 26.91 0.82 18.21
N LEU A 113 26.40 1.46 17.16
CA LEU A 113 25.37 0.88 16.29
C LEU A 113 25.94 0.59 14.90
N LEU A 114 25.82 -0.66 14.46
CA LEU A 114 26.11 -1.06 13.08
C LEU A 114 24.79 -1.16 12.30
N VAL A 115 24.58 -0.23 11.38
CA VAL A 115 23.46 -0.23 10.43
C VAL A 115 23.92 -0.94 9.17
N SER A 116 23.50 -2.20 9.01
CA SER A 116 23.81 -3.04 7.85
C SER A 116 22.60 -3.09 6.93
N VAL A 117 22.77 -2.61 5.70
CA VAL A 117 21.71 -2.51 4.68
C VAL A 117 22.13 -3.31 3.45
N GLN A 118 21.18 -4.04 2.86
CA GLN A 118 21.37 -4.70 1.58
C GLN A 118 20.42 -4.10 0.55
N ASP A 119 20.98 -3.54 -0.52
CA ASP A 119 20.20 -2.97 -1.62
C ASP A 119 19.55 -4.07 -2.47
N THR A 120 18.45 -3.73 -3.14
CA THR A 120 17.93 -4.52 -4.26
C THR A 120 18.30 -3.87 -5.60
N TRP A 121 18.22 -4.64 -6.67
CA TRP A 121 18.23 -4.09 -8.02
C TRP A 121 17.00 -3.20 -8.23
N THR A 122 17.20 -1.96 -8.70
CA THR A 122 16.13 -0.95 -8.81
C THR A 122 15.77 -0.55 -10.24
N LEU A 123 16.71 -0.67 -11.18
CA LEU A 123 16.51 -0.34 -12.59
C LEU A 123 15.82 -1.50 -13.30
N ILE A 124 14.51 -1.49 -13.37
CA ILE A 124 13.74 -2.57 -13.98
C ILE A 124 13.38 -2.15 -15.42
N PRO A 125 14.07 -2.70 -16.45
CA PRO A 125 13.51 -2.69 -17.79
C PRO A 125 12.31 -3.64 -17.79
N PHE A 126 11.17 -3.13 -18.20
CA PHE A 126 9.94 -3.90 -18.31
C PHE A 126 9.67 -4.20 -19.78
N PHE A 127 9.45 -5.48 -20.09
CA PHE A 127 8.94 -5.93 -21.38
C PHE A 127 7.93 -7.04 -21.09
N ALA A 128 6.68 -6.82 -21.49
CA ALA A 128 5.61 -7.82 -21.38
C ALA A 128 4.91 -7.98 -22.72
N VAL A 129 4.74 -9.23 -23.14
CA VAL A 129 3.90 -9.61 -24.27
C VAL A 129 2.94 -10.69 -23.79
N THR A 130 1.65 -10.43 -23.92
CA THR A 130 0.60 -11.43 -23.69
C THR A 130 -0.19 -11.58 -24.99
N SER A 131 -0.36 -12.81 -25.45
CA SER A 131 -1.21 -13.16 -26.58
C SER A 131 -1.87 -14.52 -26.35
N GLY A 132 -3.15 -14.66 -26.70
CA GLY A 132 -3.91 -15.87 -26.43
C GLY A 132 -5.41 -15.78 -26.68
N SER A 133 -6.05 -16.92 -26.90
CA SER A 133 -7.50 -17.05 -27.05
C SER A 133 -8.21 -16.70 -25.73
N GLY A 134 -8.75 -15.48 -25.62
CA GLY A 134 -9.47 -14.99 -24.44
C GLY A 134 -8.69 -14.00 -23.56
N SER A 135 -7.48 -13.61 -23.97
CA SER A 135 -6.72 -12.51 -23.35
C SER A 135 -6.58 -11.35 -24.32
N ASN A 136 -6.61 -10.13 -23.80
CA ASN A 136 -6.31 -8.93 -24.56
C ASN A 136 -4.84 -8.95 -25.00
N ASP A 137 -4.58 -8.73 -26.28
CA ASP A 137 -3.21 -8.67 -26.81
C ASP A 137 -2.53 -7.46 -26.19
N ARG A 138 -1.47 -7.70 -25.41
CA ARG A 138 -0.79 -6.67 -24.62
C ARG A 138 0.68 -6.64 -24.96
N VAL A 139 1.16 -5.45 -25.30
CA VAL A 139 2.60 -5.16 -25.45
C VAL A 139 2.93 -3.99 -24.55
N ALA A 140 3.86 -4.16 -23.63
CA ALA A 140 4.27 -3.10 -22.75
C ALA A 140 5.79 -3.03 -22.63
N VAL A 141 6.32 -1.80 -22.69
CA VAL A 141 7.74 -1.50 -22.58
C VAL A 141 7.90 -0.35 -21.61
N GLY A 142 8.78 -0.48 -20.62
CA GLY A 142 8.99 0.57 -19.65
C GLY A 142 10.37 0.55 -19.02
N LEU A 143 10.70 1.65 -18.36
CA LEU A 143 11.86 1.79 -17.52
C LEU A 143 11.42 2.42 -16.20
N SER A 144 11.65 1.71 -15.11
CA SER A 144 11.43 2.22 -13.76
C SER A 144 12.74 2.10 -12.98
N ASP A 145 13.15 3.18 -12.33
CA ASP A 145 14.21 3.15 -11.32
C ASP A 145 13.67 3.76 -10.03
N SER A 146 13.69 2.98 -8.94
CA SER A 146 13.22 3.39 -7.62
C SER A 146 14.31 4.00 -6.73
N ASP A 147 15.55 4.06 -7.20
CA ASP A 147 16.69 4.65 -6.50
C ASP A 147 17.67 5.30 -7.49
N ILE A 148 17.16 6.24 -8.27
CA ILE A 148 17.94 6.90 -9.34
C ILE A 148 19.22 7.50 -8.75
N LEU A 149 20.37 7.05 -9.28
CA LEU A 149 21.71 7.50 -8.88
C LEU A 149 21.98 7.40 -7.36
N GLY A 150 21.26 6.51 -6.66
CA GLY A 150 21.41 6.28 -5.22
C GLY A 150 20.76 7.32 -4.31
N PHE A 151 19.83 8.16 -4.80
CA PHE A 151 19.21 9.24 -4.03
C PHE A 151 17.87 8.87 -3.35
N GLY A 152 17.38 7.65 -3.54
CA GLY A 152 16.06 7.20 -3.10
C GLY A 152 14.92 7.97 -3.77
N LYS A 153 15.08 8.28 -5.07
CA LYS A 153 14.08 8.93 -5.91
C LYS A 153 13.58 7.93 -6.94
N ARG A 154 12.29 8.00 -7.26
CA ARG A 154 11.66 7.15 -8.27
C ARG A 154 11.37 7.94 -9.54
N LEU A 155 11.67 7.34 -10.68
CA LEU A 155 11.31 7.81 -12.00
C LEU A 155 10.87 6.61 -12.81
N GLU A 156 9.75 6.78 -13.48
CA GLU A 156 9.13 5.73 -14.26
C GLU A 156 8.61 6.31 -15.57
N PHE A 157 8.89 5.57 -16.64
CA PHE A 157 8.35 5.81 -17.96
C PHE A 157 7.87 4.49 -18.52
N THR A 158 6.61 4.42 -18.92
CA THR A 158 6.00 3.20 -19.45
C THR A 158 5.22 3.54 -20.70
N TYR A 159 5.40 2.75 -21.75
CA TYR A 159 4.51 2.67 -22.90
C TYR A 159 3.81 1.32 -22.87
N GLU A 160 2.52 1.33 -23.16
CA GLU A 160 1.70 0.13 -23.18
C GLU A 160 0.67 0.22 -24.31
N ASP A 161 0.45 -0.90 -24.97
CA ASP A 161 -0.64 -1.13 -25.91
C ASP A 161 -1.45 -2.34 -25.43
N ILE A 162 -2.75 -2.16 -25.25
CA ILE A 162 -3.71 -3.23 -24.93
C ILE A 162 -4.86 -3.17 -25.95
N ASP A 163 -4.88 -4.13 -26.87
CA ASP A 163 -5.84 -4.23 -27.98
C ASP A 163 -5.91 -2.97 -28.87
N GLY A 164 -4.77 -2.36 -29.17
CA GLY A 164 -4.67 -1.15 -29.98
C GLY A 164 -4.90 0.15 -29.19
N ARG A 165 -5.03 0.06 -27.87
CA ARG A 165 -5.17 1.22 -26.98
C ARG A 165 -3.83 1.54 -26.36
N GLU A 166 -3.24 2.62 -26.84
CA GLU A 166 -1.95 3.09 -26.37
C GLU A 166 -2.07 3.87 -25.06
N ALA A 167 -1.06 3.73 -24.21
CA ALA A 167 -0.88 4.46 -22.97
C ALA A 167 0.60 4.82 -22.80
N VAL A 168 0.87 6.08 -22.46
CA VAL A 168 2.18 6.55 -22.02
C VAL A 168 2.05 7.13 -20.62
N GLU A 169 2.82 6.58 -19.69
CA GLU A 169 2.90 7.02 -18.31
C GLU A 169 4.28 7.58 -18.01
N ALA A 170 4.30 8.71 -17.30
CA ALA A 170 5.49 9.30 -16.70
C ALA A 170 5.19 9.61 -15.23
N PHE A 171 6.04 9.11 -14.33
CA PHE A 171 5.88 9.32 -12.89
C PHE A 171 7.22 9.67 -12.23
N TYR A 172 7.21 10.65 -11.35
CA TYR A 172 8.34 11.04 -10.53
C TYR A 172 7.94 11.16 -9.06
N GLU A 173 8.79 10.66 -8.16
CA GLU A 173 8.60 10.74 -6.72
C GLU A 173 9.93 11.00 -5.99
N ASP A 174 9.88 11.94 -5.05
CA ASP A 174 10.94 12.25 -4.12
C ASP A 174 10.38 12.22 -2.69
N LEU A 175 10.71 11.17 -1.93
CA LEU A 175 10.21 11.01 -0.56
C LEU A 175 10.84 12.01 0.42
N ARG A 176 11.97 12.63 0.05
CA ARG A 176 12.76 13.48 0.94
C ARG A 176 13.30 14.68 0.17
N VAL A 177 12.37 15.52 -0.31
CA VAL A 177 12.66 16.72 -1.11
C VAL A 177 13.72 17.56 -0.43
N LEU A 178 14.83 17.79 -1.11
CA LEU A 178 15.99 18.53 -0.60
C LEU A 178 16.51 18.02 0.76
N GLY A 179 16.37 16.71 1.04
CA GLY A 179 16.78 16.08 2.30
C GLY A 179 15.83 16.33 3.48
N THR A 180 14.69 16.99 3.26
CA THR A 180 13.67 17.22 4.28
C THR A 180 12.77 15.98 4.47
N LYS A 181 11.81 16.06 5.42
CA LYS A 181 10.75 15.04 5.58
C LYS A 181 9.54 15.28 4.67
N ASN A 182 9.65 16.20 3.71
CA ASN A 182 8.58 16.45 2.75
C ASN A 182 8.74 15.50 1.56
N SER A 183 7.63 14.96 1.09
CA SER A 183 7.50 14.17 -0.12
C SER A 183 6.86 14.99 -1.23
N PHE A 184 7.30 14.76 -2.46
CA PHE A 184 6.70 15.28 -3.68
C PHE A 184 6.49 14.14 -4.66
N SER A 185 5.34 14.09 -5.31
CA SER A 185 5.10 13.23 -6.45
C SER A 185 4.32 13.95 -7.54
N VAL A 186 4.61 13.58 -8.79
CA VAL A 186 3.89 14.03 -9.96
C VAL A 186 3.76 12.87 -10.93
N GLY A 187 2.58 12.72 -11.50
CA GLY A 187 2.26 11.69 -12.47
C GLY A 187 1.48 12.28 -13.64
N TYR A 188 1.77 11.79 -14.84
CA TYR A 188 1.03 12.11 -16.04
C TYR A 188 0.86 10.83 -16.87
N VAL A 189 -0.37 10.54 -17.24
CA VAL A 189 -0.74 9.42 -18.10
C VAL A 189 -1.54 9.99 -19.25
N THR A 190 -1.11 9.70 -20.47
CA THR A 190 -1.90 9.94 -21.69
C THR A 190 -2.25 8.59 -22.28
N ARG A 191 -3.49 8.43 -22.70
CA ARG A 191 -4.05 7.19 -23.22
C ARG A 191 -4.90 7.49 -24.44
N SER A 192 -5.21 6.47 -25.23
CA SER A 192 -6.18 6.58 -26.32
C SER A 192 -7.51 7.18 -25.83
N ASP A 193 -7.93 6.80 -24.62
CA ASP A 193 -9.19 7.20 -23.99
C ASP A 193 -9.11 8.45 -23.10
N GLY A 194 -8.00 9.19 -23.13
CA GLY A 194 -7.86 10.48 -22.46
C GLY A 194 -6.63 10.63 -21.58
N THR A 195 -6.68 11.50 -20.58
CA THR A 195 -5.53 11.89 -19.75
C THR A 195 -5.82 11.84 -18.26
N ILE A 196 -4.78 11.51 -17.49
CA ILE A 196 -4.78 11.58 -16.02
C ILE A 196 -3.52 12.32 -15.60
N SER A 197 -3.65 13.30 -14.74
CA SER A 197 -2.52 14.02 -14.16
C SER A 197 -2.73 14.23 -12.67
N GLY A 198 -1.65 14.09 -11.90
CA GLY A 198 -1.71 14.21 -10.46
C GLY A 198 -0.44 14.82 -9.91
N VAL A 199 -0.59 15.62 -8.85
CA VAL A 199 0.52 16.19 -8.09
C VAL A 199 0.21 16.10 -6.60
N SER A 200 1.21 15.75 -5.82
CA SER A 200 1.13 15.70 -4.36
C SER A 200 2.37 16.30 -3.74
N PHE A 201 2.18 17.16 -2.74
CA PHE A 201 3.27 17.71 -1.93
C PHE A 201 2.86 17.74 -0.47
N GLY A 202 3.70 17.21 0.41
CA GLY A 202 3.33 17.14 1.83
C GLY A 202 4.41 16.56 2.71
N LYS A 203 4.10 16.45 4.00
CA LYS A 203 4.90 15.73 4.98
C LYS A 203 4.07 14.55 5.50
N PRO A 204 4.33 13.31 5.06
CA PRO A 204 3.59 12.15 5.53
C PRO A 204 3.98 11.76 6.96
N TYR A 205 3.14 10.96 7.61
CA TYR A 205 3.52 10.24 8.82
C TYR A 205 4.46 9.10 8.45
N VAL A 206 5.77 9.35 8.53
CA VAL A 206 6.80 8.34 8.21
C VAL A 206 7.01 7.31 9.32
N SER A 207 6.61 7.64 10.55
CA SER A 207 6.74 6.79 11.74
C SER A 207 5.68 7.15 12.78
N LEU A 208 5.43 6.27 13.74
CA LEU A 208 4.53 6.52 14.87
C LEU A 208 4.98 7.68 15.76
N LYS A 209 6.28 7.99 15.76
CA LYS A 209 6.86 9.16 16.45
C LYS A 209 6.56 10.49 15.76
N THR A 210 6.17 10.48 14.49
CA THR A 210 5.95 11.71 13.73
C THR A 210 4.74 12.47 14.28
N ARG A 211 4.95 13.69 14.78
CA ARG A 211 3.92 14.48 15.49
C ARG A 211 2.97 15.29 14.59
N ARG A 212 3.38 15.55 13.35
CA ARG A 212 2.69 16.47 12.43
C ARG A 212 2.77 15.95 11.01
N SER A 213 1.66 16.00 10.31
CA SER A 213 1.55 15.69 8.89
C SER A 213 0.69 16.73 8.19
N TRP A 214 0.92 16.93 6.91
CA TRP A 214 0.11 17.78 6.05
C TRP A 214 0.30 17.33 4.61
N ASN A 215 -0.67 17.61 3.75
CA ASN A 215 -0.55 17.34 2.33
C ASN A 215 -1.44 18.29 1.54
N ILE A 216 -1.00 18.60 0.32
CA ILE A 216 -1.80 19.20 -0.73
C ILE A 216 -1.71 18.26 -1.92
N TYR A 217 -2.86 17.92 -2.47
CA TYR A 217 -2.99 17.00 -3.58
C TYR A 217 -3.97 17.58 -4.61
N ALA A 218 -3.63 17.41 -5.87
CA ALA A 218 -4.50 17.75 -6.98
C ALA A 218 -4.44 16.64 -8.03
N ASN A 219 -5.59 16.29 -8.58
CA ASN A 219 -5.74 15.28 -9.62
C ASN A 219 -6.80 15.68 -10.63
N TRP A 220 -6.42 15.64 -11.89
CA TRP A 220 -7.31 15.90 -13.01
C TRP A 220 -7.36 14.66 -13.89
N LYS A 221 -8.57 14.29 -14.28
CA LYS A 221 -8.83 13.12 -15.10
C LYS A 221 -9.88 13.47 -16.13
N ASP A 222 -9.55 13.26 -17.39
CA ASP A 222 -10.47 13.39 -18.51
C ASP A 222 -10.38 12.12 -19.33
N THR A 223 -11.36 11.23 -19.19
CA THR A 223 -11.26 9.86 -19.74
C THR A 223 -12.62 9.29 -20.12
N VAL A 224 -12.63 8.18 -20.85
CA VAL A 224 -13.84 7.36 -21.05
C VAL A 224 -14.00 6.34 -19.91
N GLY A 225 -15.10 6.43 -19.18
CA GLY A 225 -15.56 5.42 -18.22
C GLY A 225 -16.27 4.26 -18.92
N ARG A 226 -16.11 3.05 -18.40
CA ARG A 226 -16.67 1.80 -18.94
C ARG A 226 -17.37 1.02 -17.84
N LEU A 227 -18.53 0.46 -18.17
CA LEU A 227 -19.27 -0.49 -17.36
C LEU A 227 -19.33 -1.82 -18.11
N PHE A 228 -19.29 -2.94 -17.40
CA PHE A 228 -19.11 -4.27 -18.00
C PHE A 228 -20.30 -5.21 -17.75
N ASP A 229 -20.45 -6.21 -18.63
CA ASP A 229 -21.34 -7.34 -18.50
C ASP A 229 -20.75 -8.56 -19.23
N ALA A 230 -20.60 -9.69 -18.53
CA ALA A 230 -20.03 -10.93 -19.07
C ALA A 230 -18.71 -10.72 -19.83
N GLY A 231 -17.79 -9.94 -19.24
CA GLY A 231 -16.47 -9.65 -19.81
C GLY A 231 -16.43 -8.63 -20.95
N ASN A 232 -17.58 -8.11 -21.39
CA ASN A 232 -17.67 -7.12 -22.47
C ASN A 232 -18.15 -5.77 -21.94
N GLU A 233 -17.76 -4.67 -22.58
CA GLU A 233 -18.34 -3.35 -22.29
C GLU A 233 -19.86 -3.38 -22.54
N ARG A 234 -20.64 -2.96 -21.53
CA ARG A 234 -22.09 -2.79 -21.59
C ARG A 234 -22.49 -1.35 -21.87
N PHE A 235 -21.74 -0.40 -21.32
CA PHE A 235 -22.00 1.04 -21.46
C PHE A 235 -20.70 1.81 -21.29
N ILE A 236 -20.55 2.91 -22.03
CA ILE A 236 -19.43 3.83 -21.90
C ILE A 236 -19.95 5.26 -21.72
N PHE A 237 -19.15 6.12 -21.09
CA PHE A 237 -19.46 7.53 -20.89
C PHE A 237 -18.18 8.35 -20.76
N ARG A 238 -18.20 9.62 -21.18
CA ARG A 238 -17.08 10.53 -20.91
C ARG A 238 -17.17 11.03 -19.47
N GLN A 239 -16.03 11.16 -18.80
CA GLN A 239 -15.94 11.75 -17.47
C GLN A 239 -14.78 12.74 -17.39
N GLU A 240 -15.07 13.90 -16.82
CA GLU A 240 -14.11 14.91 -16.42
C GLU A 240 -14.14 15.05 -14.90
N LYS A 241 -13.00 14.89 -14.24
CA LYS A 241 -12.85 14.93 -12.79
C LYS A 241 -11.73 15.88 -12.40
N ALA A 242 -12.01 16.78 -11.46
CA ALA A 242 -11.03 17.61 -10.78
C ALA A 242 -11.15 17.41 -9.27
N ASP A 243 -10.14 16.79 -8.67
CA ASP A 243 -10.06 16.50 -7.25
C ASP A 243 -8.91 17.30 -6.64
N LEU A 244 -9.22 18.17 -5.68
CA LEU A 244 -8.26 18.96 -4.91
C LEU A 244 -8.47 18.67 -3.44
N SER A 245 -7.38 18.47 -2.69
CA SER A 245 -7.45 18.31 -1.25
C SER A 245 -6.26 18.97 -0.56
N GLY A 246 -6.50 19.46 0.65
CA GLY A 246 -5.47 19.96 1.54
C GLY A 246 -5.81 19.61 2.97
N TYR A 247 -4.82 19.14 3.74
CA TYR A 247 -5.05 18.85 5.16
C TYR A 247 -3.84 19.14 6.03
N TYR A 248 -4.11 19.29 7.32
CA TYR A 248 -3.14 19.32 8.40
C TYR A 248 -3.56 18.37 9.52
N SER A 249 -2.60 17.65 10.08
CA SER A 249 -2.84 16.60 11.07
C SER A 249 -1.83 16.67 12.21
N LEU A 250 -2.32 16.43 13.43
CA LEU A 250 -1.55 16.38 14.67
C LEU A 250 -1.65 15.01 15.33
N ALA A 251 -0.52 14.46 15.76
CA ALA A 251 -0.44 13.18 16.44
C ALA A 251 -0.06 13.32 17.93
N TYR A 252 -0.85 12.68 18.79
CA TYR A 252 -0.70 12.64 20.24
C TYR A 252 -0.74 11.20 20.76
N GLY A 253 -0.24 10.99 21.97
CA GLY A 253 -0.15 9.66 22.58
C GLY A 253 1.26 9.10 22.59
N ASP A 254 1.32 7.82 22.93
CA ASP A 254 2.53 7.01 23.11
C ASP A 254 2.78 6.17 21.85
N PRO A 255 3.87 6.42 21.10
CA PRO A 255 4.21 5.67 19.90
C PRO A 255 4.38 4.16 20.10
N GLU A 256 4.67 3.70 21.31
CA GLU A 256 4.84 2.28 21.63
C GLU A 256 3.52 1.56 21.94
N ARG A 257 2.44 2.31 22.16
CA ARG A 257 1.15 1.74 22.59
C ARG A 257 0.01 2.20 21.72
N LYS A 258 -0.28 3.50 21.72
CA LYS A 258 -1.43 4.07 21.03
C LYS A 258 -1.19 5.51 20.63
N ILE A 259 -1.39 5.79 19.35
CA ILE A 259 -1.32 7.13 18.76
C ILE A 259 -2.70 7.55 18.27
N HIS A 260 -3.05 8.79 18.59
CA HIS A 260 -4.25 9.47 18.12
C HIS A 260 -3.85 10.57 17.14
N ARG A 261 -4.51 10.62 15.98
CA ARG A 261 -4.30 11.62 14.94
C ARG A 261 -5.58 12.41 14.74
N TYR A 262 -5.48 13.73 14.85
CA TYR A 262 -6.58 14.66 14.60
C TYR A 262 -6.25 15.47 13.37
N THR A 263 -7.13 15.41 12.37
CA THR A 263 -6.92 16.01 11.06
C THR A 263 -8.03 16.97 10.75
N VAL A 264 -7.65 18.12 10.19
CA VAL A 264 -8.57 19.09 9.59
C VAL A 264 -8.13 19.35 8.17
N GLY A 265 -9.08 19.54 7.26
CA GLY A 265 -8.74 19.78 5.86
C GLY A 265 -9.90 20.32 5.06
N TYR A 266 -9.65 20.45 3.76
CA TYR A 266 -10.60 20.90 2.77
C TYR A 266 -10.51 20.01 1.53
N GLU A 267 -11.65 19.68 0.95
CA GLU A 267 -11.76 18.92 -0.30
C GLU A 267 -12.67 19.62 -1.29
N TYR A 268 -12.26 19.57 -2.55
CA TYR A 268 -13.03 19.99 -3.70
C TYR A 268 -13.02 18.85 -4.71
N ASN A 269 -14.19 18.34 -5.06
CA ASN A 269 -14.38 17.28 -6.05
C ASN A 269 -15.40 17.78 -7.07
N ASP A 270 -15.03 17.86 -8.34
CA ASP A 270 -15.92 18.25 -9.44
C ASP A 270 -15.89 17.16 -10.51
N HIS A 271 -16.97 16.39 -10.61
CA HIS A 271 -17.12 15.25 -11.49
C HIS A 271 -18.27 15.53 -12.46
N THR A 272 -17.94 15.72 -13.73
CA THR A 272 -18.89 15.97 -14.81
C THR A 272 -18.91 14.77 -15.76
N PHE A 273 -20.10 14.38 -16.21
CA PHE A 273 -20.29 13.21 -17.06
C PHE A 273 -21.04 13.57 -18.33
N PHE A 274 -20.62 12.99 -19.45
CA PHE A 274 -21.25 13.21 -20.74
C PHE A 274 -21.61 11.89 -21.40
N PHE A 275 -22.68 11.94 -22.20
CA PHE A 275 -22.98 10.85 -23.12
C PHE A 275 -21.82 10.71 -24.12
N PRO A 276 -21.38 9.49 -24.45
CA PRO A 276 -20.21 9.29 -25.30
C PRO A 276 -20.41 9.86 -26.71
N SER A 277 -19.38 10.50 -27.24
CA SER A 277 -19.27 10.91 -28.64
C SER A 277 -18.81 9.75 -29.52
N LEU A 278 -18.89 9.90 -30.85
CA LEU A 278 -18.35 8.90 -31.78
C LEU A 278 -16.84 8.67 -31.58
N GLN A 279 -16.10 9.75 -31.27
CA GLN A 279 -14.67 9.66 -30.97
C GLN A 279 -14.42 8.80 -29.72
N ASP A 280 -15.25 8.92 -28.68
CA ASP A 280 -15.08 8.12 -27.46
C ASP A 280 -15.22 6.61 -27.72
N PHE A 281 -16.03 6.19 -28.71
CA PHE A 281 -16.13 4.78 -29.12
C PHE A 281 -14.87 4.31 -29.83
N ASP A 282 -14.32 5.15 -30.73
CA ASP A 282 -13.06 4.86 -31.43
C ASP A 282 -11.88 4.79 -30.44
N ASP A 283 -11.82 5.72 -29.48
CA ASP A 283 -10.78 5.83 -28.46
C ASP A 283 -10.66 4.60 -27.55
N VAL A 284 -11.78 3.90 -27.29
CA VAL A 284 -11.82 2.67 -26.49
C VAL A 284 -11.98 1.41 -27.34
N ASN A 285 -12.00 1.52 -28.67
CA ASN A 285 -12.18 0.43 -29.63
C ASN A 285 -13.46 -0.40 -29.38
N VAL A 286 -14.61 0.27 -29.22
CA VAL A 286 -15.90 -0.36 -28.96
C VAL A 286 -16.90 0.01 -30.07
N ASP A 287 -17.55 -0.98 -30.69
CA ASP A 287 -18.63 -0.72 -31.65
C ASP A 287 -19.82 -0.05 -30.95
N PRO A 288 -20.29 1.15 -31.40
CA PRO A 288 -21.48 1.78 -30.84
C PRO A 288 -22.73 0.88 -30.82
N LYS A 289 -22.81 -0.12 -31.72
CA LYS A 289 -23.93 -1.06 -31.79
C LYS A 289 -23.83 -2.23 -30.80
N SER A 290 -22.65 -2.50 -30.22
CA SER A 290 -22.48 -3.59 -29.27
C SER A 290 -22.85 -3.20 -27.84
N VAL A 291 -22.98 -1.90 -27.54
CA VAL A 291 -23.26 -1.38 -26.20
C VAL A 291 -24.59 -0.62 -26.11
N LEU A 292 -25.07 -0.41 -24.89
CA LEU A 292 -26.32 0.30 -24.64
C LEU A 292 -26.22 1.77 -25.02
N GLN A 293 -27.11 2.25 -25.89
CA GLN A 293 -27.20 3.66 -26.27
C GLN A 293 -28.30 4.37 -25.48
N ASN A 294 -28.15 4.45 -24.16
CA ASN A 294 -29.18 4.99 -23.27
C ASN A 294 -28.65 6.17 -22.43
N PRO A 295 -29.03 7.43 -22.73
CA PRO A 295 -28.62 8.60 -21.97
C PRO A 295 -28.98 8.55 -20.48
N ARG A 296 -29.98 7.74 -20.07
CA ARG A 296 -30.33 7.57 -18.66
C ARG A 296 -29.30 6.79 -17.85
N LEU A 297 -28.36 6.10 -18.52
CA LEU A 297 -27.26 5.38 -17.86
C LEU A 297 -26.08 6.31 -17.53
N VAL A 298 -26.02 7.51 -18.12
CA VAL A 298 -25.00 8.50 -17.77
C VAL A 298 -25.14 8.87 -16.29
N PRO A 299 -24.04 8.84 -15.51
CA PRO A 299 -24.04 9.30 -14.13
C PRO A 299 -24.44 10.77 -14.01
N GLU A 300 -24.98 11.16 -12.85
CA GLU A 300 -25.29 12.56 -12.59
C GLU A 300 -24.02 13.33 -12.23
N ASP A 301 -23.90 14.57 -12.72
CA ASP A 301 -22.82 15.48 -12.32
C ASP A 301 -22.84 15.75 -10.82
N ARG A 302 -21.65 15.77 -10.21
CA ARG A 302 -21.48 15.96 -8.78
C ARG A 302 -20.36 16.94 -8.51
N ARG A 303 -20.64 17.91 -7.65
CA ARG A 303 -19.64 18.85 -7.15
C ARG A 303 -19.76 18.98 -5.64
N PHE A 304 -18.66 18.69 -4.94
CA PHE A 304 -18.55 18.82 -3.50
C PHE A 304 -17.39 19.75 -3.16
N SER A 305 -17.62 20.71 -2.29
CA SER A 305 -16.63 21.68 -1.83
C SER A 305 -16.82 21.88 -0.34
N TYR A 306 -15.90 21.35 0.47
CA TYR A 306 -16.16 21.18 1.90
C TYR A 306 -14.93 21.15 2.80
N PRO A 307 -15.03 21.73 4.01
CA PRO A 307 -14.12 21.38 5.10
C PRO A 307 -14.46 19.98 5.63
N PHE A 308 -13.45 19.29 6.16
CA PHE A 308 -13.63 18.03 6.86
C PHE A 308 -12.81 17.97 8.14
N VAL A 309 -13.27 17.11 9.05
CA VAL A 309 -12.52 16.65 10.21
C VAL A 309 -12.33 15.15 10.12
N ALA A 310 -11.16 14.65 10.53
CA ALA A 310 -10.90 13.23 10.62
C ALA A 310 -10.14 12.89 11.90
N TYR A 311 -10.40 11.69 12.40
CA TYR A 311 -9.75 11.12 13.57
C TYR A 311 -9.22 9.75 13.21
N SER A 312 -8.03 9.41 13.71
CA SER A 312 -7.49 8.06 13.64
C SER A 312 -6.85 7.66 14.97
N ALA A 313 -7.06 6.40 15.36
CA ALA A 313 -6.39 5.77 16.48
C ALA A 313 -5.62 4.56 15.97
N ILE A 314 -4.35 4.44 16.36
CA ILE A 314 -3.45 3.38 15.92
C ILE A 314 -2.83 2.78 17.17
N GLU A 315 -3.18 1.52 17.45
CA GLU A 315 -2.49 0.70 18.43
C GLU A 315 -1.28 0.04 17.78
N ALA A 316 -0.14 0.08 18.46
CA ALA A 316 1.12 -0.44 17.93
C ALA A 316 1.32 -1.88 18.42
N ASP A 317 1.14 -2.85 17.53
CA ASP A 317 1.45 -4.26 17.78
C ASP A 317 2.02 -4.88 16.51
N TYR A 318 3.27 -4.55 16.21
CA TYR A 318 3.94 -4.96 14.98
C TYR A 318 4.62 -6.31 15.13
N ILE A 319 4.36 -7.18 14.17
CA ILE A 319 5.16 -8.39 13.94
C ILE A 319 5.99 -8.25 12.67
N SER A 320 7.21 -8.78 12.68
CA SER A 320 8.09 -8.80 11.51
C SER A 320 8.25 -10.24 11.03
N LEU A 321 7.77 -10.53 9.81
CA LEU A 321 7.77 -11.88 9.22
C LEU A 321 8.31 -11.85 7.79
N ASN A 322 8.63 -13.01 7.23
CA ASN A 322 8.93 -13.17 5.81
C ASN A 322 8.11 -14.33 5.23
N TYR A 323 8.06 -14.42 3.90
CA TYR A 323 7.23 -15.37 3.15
C TYR A 323 5.72 -15.14 3.32
N VAL A 324 5.26 -13.90 3.51
CA VAL A 324 3.83 -13.57 3.43
C VAL A 324 3.51 -13.10 2.02
N ASP A 325 3.79 -11.84 1.68
CA ASP A 325 3.63 -11.32 0.32
C ASP A 325 4.96 -11.31 -0.44
N ARG A 326 6.08 -11.27 0.29
CA ARG A 326 7.44 -11.31 -0.24
C ARG A 326 8.17 -12.52 0.31
N PHE A 327 9.03 -13.11 -0.51
CA PHE A 327 9.83 -14.28 -0.13
C PHE A 327 10.79 -13.99 1.03
N ASP A 328 12.04 -13.63 0.75
CA ASP A 328 13.06 -13.48 1.79
C ASP A 328 13.07 -12.09 2.46
N ARG A 329 12.37 -11.12 1.88
CA ARG A 329 12.23 -9.77 2.44
C ARG A 329 11.34 -9.81 3.68
N VAL A 330 11.82 -9.17 4.75
CA VAL A 330 11.05 -9.01 5.98
C VAL A 330 10.00 -7.93 5.77
N GLU A 331 8.78 -8.22 6.22
CA GLU A 331 7.59 -7.39 6.14
C GLU A 331 7.04 -7.17 7.55
N ASP A 332 6.53 -5.96 7.78
CA ASP A 332 6.01 -5.54 9.07
C ASP A 332 4.49 -5.42 9.00
N TYR A 333 3.80 -6.19 9.82
CA TYR A 333 2.34 -6.18 9.93
C TYR A 333 1.94 -5.64 11.29
N ASN A 334 1.15 -4.56 11.30
CA ASN A 334 0.49 -4.12 12.53
C ASN A 334 -0.74 -5.00 12.77
N LEU A 335 -0.73 -5.72 13.89
CA LEU A 335 -1.87 -6.48 14.39
C LEU A 335 -2.72 -5.69 15.39
N GLY A 336 -2.26 -4.52 15.84
CA GLY A 336 -3.05 -3.67 16.71
C GLY A 336 -4.18 -2.98 15.96
N ASN A 337 -5.22 -2.59 16.69
CA ASN A 337 -6.36 -1.89 16.12
C ASN A 337 -5.95 -0.58 15.43
N VAL A 338 -6.43 -0.39 14.20
CA VAL A 338 -6.31 0.83 13.41
C VAL A 338 -7.70 1.31 13.03
N PHE A 339 -8.17 2.30 13.79
CA PHE A 339 -9.43 2.97 13.55
C PHE A 339 -9.22 4.30 12.83
N SER A 340 -10.10 4.64 11.89
CA SER A 340 -10.18 5.96 11.29
C SER A 340 -11.61 6.34 10.95
N ALA A 341 -11.96 7.61 11.14
CA ALA A 341 -13.24 8.17 10.75
C ALA A 341 -13.04 9.59 10.19
N LYS A 342 -13.81 9.94 9.17
CA LYS A 342 -13.82 11.26 8.53
C LYS A 342 -15.25 11.71 8.31
N LEU A 343 -15.50 12.97 8.60
CA LEU A 343 -16.77 13.65 8.38
C LEU A 343 -16.52 14.96 7.64
N GLY A 344 -17.23 15.15 6.52
CA GLY A 344 -17.21 16.37 5.71
C GLY A 344 -18.61 16.94 5.53
N PHE A 345 -18.71 18.26 5.44
CA PHE A 345 -19.98 18.96 5.17
C PHE A 345 -19.83 19.89 3.97
N ALA A 346 -20.52 19.57 2.88
CA ALA A 346 -20.45 20.19 1.57
C ALA A 346 -21.70 21.03 1.29
N PRO A 347 -21.74 22.29 1.75
CA PRO A 347 -22.86 23.18 1.48
C PRO A 347 -22.77 23.81 0.09
N GLU A 348 -23.93 24.20 -0.45
CA GLU A 348 -24.03 25.00 -1.68
C GLU A 348 -23.30 26.33 -1.56
N THR A 349 -23.26 26.93 -0.36
CA THR A 349 -22.57 28.20 -0.09
C THR A 349 -21.06 28.14 -0.29
N LEU A 350 -20.46 26.94 -0.29
CA LEU A 350 -19.04 26.73 -0.59
C LEU A 350 -18.79 26.29 -2.03
N GLY A 351 -19.82 26.30 -2.88
CA GLY A 351 -19.73 25.93 -4.30
C GLY A 351 -20.05 24.47 -4.59
N SER A 352 -20.60 23.72 -3.62
CA SER A 352 -21.16 22.39 -3.88
C SER A 352 -22.43 22.50 -4.74
N ARG A 353 -22.77 21.45 -5.49
CA ARG A 353 -23.99 21.42 -6.31
C ARG A 353 -25.26 21.32 -5.47
N ARG A 354 -25.17 20.65 -4.32
CA ARG A 354 -26.21 20.47 -3.30
C ARG A 354 -25.57 20.35 -1.92
N ASP A 355 -26.34 20.63 -0.89
CA ASP A 355 -25.94 20.37 0.49
C ASP A 355 -25.79 18.85 0.73
N ALA A 356 -24.60 18.43 1.14
CA ALA A 356 -24.31 17.04 1.45
C ALA A 356 -23.44 16.88 2.71
N ALA A 357 -23.62 15.78 3.44
CA ALA A 357 -22.70 15.32 4.47
C ALA A 357 -22.04 14.02 4.01
N LEU A 358 -20.70 13.97 4.03
CA LEU A 358 -19.92 12.82 3.60
C LEU A 358 -19.29 12.15 4.81
N PHE A 359 -19.44 10.83 4.92
CA PHE A 359 -18.93 10.04 6.01
C PHE A 359 -18.09 8.88 5.49
N SER A 360 -16.93 8.64 6.12
CA SER A 360 -16.17 7.42 5.93
C SER A 360 -15.59 6.93 7.26
N LEU A 361 -15.62 5.63 7.48
CA LEU A 361 -15.07 4.93 8.64
C LEU A 361 -14.31 3.71 8.16
N ASN A 362 -13.18 3.43 8.78
CA ASN A 362 -12.42 2.21 8.59
C ASN A 362 -11.93 1.70 9.95
N ASP A 363 -12.10 0.41 10.21
CA ASP A 363 -11.60 -0.24 11.42
C ASP A 363 -10.90 -1.53 11.02
N ALA A 364 -9.63 -1.66 11.35
CA ALA A 364 -8.84 -2.85 11.08
C ALA A 364 -8.20 -3.37 12.37
N ASP A 365 -8.14 -4.68 12.53
CA ASP A 365 -7.53 -5.31 13.70
C ASP A 365 -6.88 -6.64 13.32
N GLY A 366 -5.99 -7.13 14.16
CA GLY A 366 -5.25 -8.37 13.92
C GLY A 366 -5.13 -9.24 15.17
N LEU A 367 -4.83 -10.51 14.94
CA LEU A 367 -4.62 -11.46 16.02
C LEU A 367 -3.49 -12.42 15.64
N LEU A 368 -2.48 -12.49 16.50
CA LEU A 368 -1.44 -13.51 16.44
C LEU A 368 -1.97 -14.78 17.13
N ILE A 369 -2.10 -15.87 16.39
CA ILE A 369 -2.67 -17.14 16.89
C ILE A 369 -1.54 -18.12 17.29
N GLY A 370 -0.40 -18.03 16.60
CA GLY A 370 0.80 -18.83 16.87
C GLY A 370 2.07 -18.08 16.47
N GLU A 371 3.23 -18.72 16.50
CA GLU A 371 4.53 -18.05 16.23
C GLU A 371 4.64 -17.48 14.80
N SER A 372 3.93 -18.08 13.84
CA SER A 372 3.97 -17.69 12.42
C SER A 372 2.59 -17.71 11.75
N THR A 373 1.54 -17.62 12.57
CA THR A 373 0.14 -17.68 12.13
C THR A 373 -0.64 -16.51 12.69
N PHE A 374 -1.25 -15.72 11.80
CA PHE A 374 -2.02 -14.54 12.20
C PHE A 374 -3.26 -14.34 11.32
N LEU A 375 -4.24 -13.65 11.88
CA LEU A 375 -5.45 -13.18 11.22
C LEU A 375 -5.42 -11.64 11.18
N ARG A 376 -5.98 -11.04 10.14
CA ARG A 376 -6.31 -9.61 10.07
C ARG A 376 -7.72 -9.45 9.54
N GLY A 377 -8.48 -8.54 10.13
CA GLY A 377 -9.80 -8.14 9.67
C GLY A 377 -9.86 -6.65 9.41
N GLU A 378 -10.66 -6.23 8.43
CA GLU A 378 -10.91 -4.83 8.12
C GLU A 378 -12.39 -4.62 7.80
N LEU A 379 -12.99 -3.55 8.33
CA LEU A 379 -14.35 -3.10 8.06
C LEU A 379 -14.32 -1.65 7.63
N GLY A 380 -14.71 -1.39 6.38
CA GLY A 380 -14.86 -0.06 5.80
C GLY A 380 -16.34 0.28 5.60
N VAL A 381 -16.72 1.51 5.93
CA VAL A 381 -18.05 2.07 5.65
C VAL A 381 -17.89 3.46 5.07
N GLY A 382 -18.56 3.77 3.96
CA GLY A 382 -18.59 5.11 3.40
C GLY A 382 -19.95 5.41 2.79
N PHE A 383 -20.45 6.63 2.98
CA PHE A 383 -21.70 7.07 2.37
C PHE A 383 -21.77 8.61 2.32
N ARG A 384 -22.73 9.13 1.57
CA ARG A 384 -23.14 10.53 1.66
C ARG A 384 -24.62 10.65 2.01
N VAL A 385 -24.97 11.69 2.75
CA VAL A 385 -26.35 12.12 2.96
C VAL A 385 -26.58 13.37 2.12
N GLU A 386 -27.54 13.32 1.21
CA GLU A 386 -27.93 14.43 0.34
C GLU A 386 -29.46 14.44 0.27
N GLY A 387 -30.08 15.61 0.46
CA GLY A 387 -31.54 15.73 0.42
C GLY A 387 -32.29 14.91 1.49
N GLY A 388 -31.63 14.59 2.61
CA GLY A 388 -32.18 13.73 3.67
C GLY A 388 -32.09 12.23 3.39
N GLU A 389 -31.49 11.83 2.27
CA GLU A 389 -31.35 10.43 1.88
C GLU A 389 -29.89 9.97 1.88
N ILE A 390 -29.66 8.70 2.23
CA ILE A 390 -28.36 8.06 2.10
C ILE A 390 -28.16 7.66 0.63
N ASN A 391 -27.03 8.09 0.06
CA ASN A 391 -26.62 7.80 -1.31
C ASN A 391 -25.17 7.29 -1.33
N ASN A 392 -24.84 6.50 -2.36
CA ASN A 392 -23.52 5.91 -2.58
C ASN A 392 -22.93 5.25 -1.32
N ALA A 393 -23.78 4.49 -0.61
CA ALA A 393 -23.36 3.78 0.58
C ALA A 393 -22.60 2.51 0.17
N LEU A 394 -21.44 2.31 0.79
CA LEU A 394 -20.51 1.22 0.55
C LEU A 394 -20.09 0.66 1.91
N VAL A 395 -20.26 -0.64 2.09
CA VAL A 395 -19.71 -1.41 3.20
C VAL A 395 -18.74 -2.42 2.60
N ARG A 396 -17.52 -2.47 3.14
CA ARG A 396 -16.48 -3.43 2.78
C ARG A 396 -16.08 -4.19 4.02
N ALA A 397 -15.98 -5.50 3.96
CA ALA A 397 -15.37 -6.30 5.01
C ALA A 397 -14.33 -7.25 4.39
N GLU A 398 -13.12 -7.25 4.93
CA GLU A 398 -12.03 -8.12 4.50
C GLU A 398 -11.54 -8.94 5.68
N GLY A 399 -11.21 -10.21 5.44
CA GLY A 399 -10.60 -11.11 6.42
C GLY A 399 -9.45 -11.88 5.78
N LYS A 400 -8.24 -11.72 6.30
CA LYS A 400 -7.03 -12.38 5.83
C LYS A 400 -6.45 -13.28 6.91
N PHE A 401 -6.13 -14.51 6.54
CA PHE A 401 -5.42 -15.47 7.39
C PHE A 401 -4.13 -15.87 6.70
N PHE A 402 -3.05 -15.93 7.47
CA PHE A 402 -1.75 -16.39 7.01
C PHE A 402 -1.17 -17.38 8.02
N SER A 403 -0.64 -18.48 7.51
CA SER A 403 0.13 -19.44 8.29
C SER A 403 1.40 -19.82 7.53
N ILE A 404 2.54 -19.28 7.98
CA ILE A 404 3.83 -19.55 7.36
C ILE A 404 4.35 -20.87 7.90
N LEU A 405 4.45 -21.86 7.01
CA LEU A 405 5.07 -23.13 7.27
C LEU A 405 6.59 -22.92 7.30
N GLY A 406 7.24 -23.46 8.34
CA GLY A 406 8.69 -23.45 8.45
C GLY A 406 9.39 -24.17 7.28
N PRO A 407 10.73 -24.25 7.29
CA PRO A 407 11.51 -24.95 6.27
C PRO A 407 10.96 -26.36 5.97
N GLN A 408 10.54 -26.58 4.73
CA GLN A 408 10.04 -27.87 4.27
C GLN A 408 11.13 -28.64 3.51
N TYR A 409 11.12 -29.97 3.66
CA TYR A 409 12.07 -30.87 3.00
C TYR A 409 11.35 -32.03 2.34
N LEU A 410 11.63 -32.27 1.06
CA LEU A 410 11.14 -33.44 0.32
C LEU A 410 12.31 -34.38 0.02
N GLY A 411 12.34 -35.54 0.66
CA GLY A 411 13.44 -36.51 0.49
C GLY A 411 14.81 -35.96 0.91
N GLY A 412 14.86 -35.02 1.86
CA GLY A 412 16.08 -34.34 2.31
C GLY A 412 16.47 -33.10 1.49
N LEU A 413 15.80 -32.82 0.36
CA LEU A 413 15.98 -31.59 -0.40
C LEU A 413 15.15 -30.46 0.24
N TYR A 414 15.79 -29.33 0.56
CA TYR A 414 15.08 -28.14 1.00
C TYR A 414 14.22 -27.58 -0.14
N VAL A 415 12.90 -27.56 0.06
CA VAL A 415 11.93 -27.07 -0.95
C VAL A 415 11.43 -25.66 -0.67
N GLY A 416 11.88 -25.04 0.43
CA GLY A 416 11.51 -23.67 0.79
C GLY A 416 10.64 -23.58 2.04
N LYS A 417 10.23 -22.36 2.36
CA LYS A 417 9.10 -22.08 3.24
C LYS A 417 7.86 -21.91 2.37
N HIS A 418 6.73 -22.38 2.86
CA HIS A 418 5.44 -22.27 2.18
C HIS A 418 4.46 -21.55 3.09
N THR A 419 3.46 -20.89 2.54
CA THR A 419 2.48 -20.15 3.33
C THR A 419 1.10 -20.59 2.88
N ILE A 420 0.25 -20.91 3.86
CA ILE A 420 -1.17 -21.08 3.63
C ILE A 420 -1.79 -19.70 3.82
N ALA A 421 -2.49 -19.20 2.80
CA ALA A 421 -3.15 -17.91 2.84
C ALA A 421 -4.63 -18.07 2.51
N SER A 422 -5.49 -17.35 3.20
CA SER A 422 -6.88 -17.20 2.77
C SER A 422 -7.31 -15.75 2.84
N ASN A 423 -8.08 -15.31 1.85
CA ASN A 423 -8.66 -13.99 1.80
C ASN A 423 -10.18 -14.08 1.60
N LEU A 424 -10.94 -13.44 2.46
CA LEU A 424 -12.39 -13.26 2.35
C LEU A 424 -12.66 -11.77 2.11
N GLU A 425 -13.39 -11.44 1.05
CA GLU A 425 -13.80 -10.07 0.73
C GLU A 425 -15.32 -10.01 0.53
N LEU A 426 -15.95 -9.07 1.22
CA LEU A 426 -17.37 -8.78 1.13
C LEU A 426 -17.55 -7.31 0.77
N ASN A 427 -18.27 -7.02 -0.30
CA ASN A 427 -18.68 -5.65 -0.63
C ASN A 427 -20.20 -5.58 -0.72
N TYR A 428 -20.77 -4.54 -0.11
CA TYR A 428 -22.19 -4.24 -0.15
C TYR A 428 -22.40 -2.78 -0.51
N GLY A 429 -23.11 -2.54 -1.59
CA GLY A 429 -23.48 -1.24 -2.10
C GLY A 429 -24.97 -0.98 -1.93
N PHE A 430 -25.33 0.27 -1.63
CA PHE A 430 -26.70 0.74 -1.60
C PHE A 430 -26.81 2.11 -2.26
N ARG A 431 -27.68 2.21 -3.27
CA ARG A 431 -27.85 3.41 -4.12
C ARG A 431 -26.50 3.95 -4.60
N LEU A 432 -25.67 3.05 -5.16
CA LEU A 432 -24.40 3.41 -5.74
C LEU A 432 -24.60 4.43 -6.87
N ASP A 433 -23.62 5.32 -7.02
CA ASP A 433 -23.56 6.17 -8.20
C ASP A 433 -23.44 5.31 -9.46
N LYS A 434 -24.00 5.76 -10.60
CA LYS A 434 -24.04 4.95 -11.83
C LYS A 434 -22.67 4.67 -12.44
N ASP A 435 -21.63 5.41 -12.04
CA ASP A 435 -20.23 5.14 -12.38
C ASP A 435 -19.54 4.14 -11.43
N ARG A 436 -20.29 3.46 -10.56
CA ARG A 436 -19.77 2.47 -9.62
C ARG A 436 -20.50 1.14 -9.75
N GLU A 437 -19.70 0.09 -9.92
CA GLU A 437 -20.11 -1.30 -9.84
C GLU A 437 -18.98 -2.11 -9.19
N PHE A 438 -19.32 -3.23 -8.56
CA PHE A 438 -18.32 -4.22 -8.16
C PHE A 438 -18.17 -5.22 -9.28
N LEU A 439 -16.93 -5.50 -9.64
CA LEU A 439 -16.57 -6.43 -10.71
C LEU A 439 -15.87 -7.66 -10.12
N LEU A 440 -16.27 -8.85 -10.54
CA LEU A 440 -15.62 -10.12 -10.23
C LEU A 440 -15.16 -10.82 -11.51
N GLY A 441 -13.90 -11.25 -11.55
CA GLY A 441 -13.26 -11.97 -12.65
C GLY A 441 -11.79 -12.25 -12.36
N ALA A 442 -11.02 -12.72 -13.34
CA ALA A 442 -9.60 -13.01 -13.18
C ALA A 442 -8.81 -11.85 -12.55
N ASP A 443 -8.97 -10.63 -13.07
CA ASP A 443 -8.24 -9.45 -12.60
C ASP A 443 -8.60 -8.99 -11.19
N THR A 444 -9.76 -9.41 -10.67
CA THR A 444 -10.20 -9.10 -9.30
C THR A 444 -10.11 -10.30 -8.36
N GLY A 445 -9.31 -11.31 -8.75
CA GLY A 445 -8.94 -12.43 -7.89
C GLY A 445 -9.79 -13.69 -8.06
N LEU A 446 -10.86 -13.66 -8.87
CA LEU A 446 -11.67 -14.84 -9.17
C LEU A 446 -11.02 -15.68 -10.28
N ARG A 447 -10.07 -16.54 -9.89
CA ARG A 447 -9.31 -17.40 -10.82
C ARG A 447 -10.24 -18.35 -11.58
N GLY A 448 -9.97 -18.55 -12.88
CA GLY A 448 -10.70 -19.46 -13.76
C GLY A 448 -11.91 -18.84 -14.49
N TYR A 449 -12.11 -17.52 -14.37
CA TYR A 449 -13.11 -16.75 -15.11
C TYR A 449 -12.44 -15.61 -15.88
N ASP A 450 -13.05 -15.14 -16.95
CA ASP A 450 -12.57 -13.96 -17.68
C ASP A 450 -12.66 -12.70 -16.80
N SER A 451 -11.86 -11.69 -17.12
CA SER A 451 -11.94 -10.40 -16.43
C SER A 451 -13.33 -9.78 -16.61
N TYR A 452 -13.84 -9.11 -15.58
CA TYR A 452 -15.15 -8.43 -15.59
C TYR A 452 -16.34 -9.35 -15.92
N THR A 453 -16.24 -10.65 -15.60
CA THR A 453 -17.32 -11.62 -15.87
C THR A 453 -18.61 -11.28 -15.14
N PHE A 454 -18.52 -10.94 -13.85
CA PHE A 454 -19.69 -10.58 -13.04
C PHE A 454 -19.62 -9.12 -12.62
N PHE A 455 -20.77 -8.46 -12.59
CA PHE A 455 -20.92 -7.12 -12.06
C PHE A 455 -22.12 -7.06 -11.10
N GLY A 456 -22.12 -6.10 -10.18
CA GLY A 456 -23.27 -5.85 -9.31
C GLY A 456 -23.02 -4.78 -8.28
N ASP A 457 -24.01 -4.58 -7.40
CA ASP A 457 -23.90 -3.72 -6.22
C ASP A 457 -23.51 -4.50 -4.96
N LYS A 458 -23.26 -5.81 -5.06
CA LYS A 458 -22.81 -6.68 -3.97
C LYS A 458 -21.81 -7.70 -4.52
N SER A 459 -20.77 -7.99 -3.76
CA SER A 459 -19.81 -9.03 -4.12
C SER A 459 -19.35 -9.81 -2.89
N PHE A 460 -19.03 -11.09 -3.14
CA PHE A 460 -18.44 -12.03 -2.18
C PHE A 460 -17.30 -12.74 -2.91
N LEU A 461 -16.09 -12.72 -2.34
CA LEU A 461 -14.94 -13.44 -2.87
C LEU A 461 -14.23 -14.17 -1.74
N LEU A 462 -13.89 -15.44 -1.97
CA LEU A 462 -13.08 -16.25 -1.06
C LEU A 462 -11.96 -16.90 -1.85
N ASN A 463 -10.72 -16.60 -1.47
CA ASN A 463 -9.52 -17.21 -2.00
C ASN A 463 -8.85 -18.04 -0.91
N LEU A 464 -8.33 -19.20 -1.30
CA LEU A 464 -7.52 -20.08 -0.47
C LEU A 464 -6.32 -20.53 -1.32
N GLU A 465 -5.11 -20.23 -0.86
CA GLU A 465 -3.85 -20.43 -1.58
C GLU A 465 -2.79 -21.14 -0.73
#